data_AF-A0A345ZAQ6-F1
#
_entry.id   AF-A0A345ZAQ6-F1
#
_cell.length_a   1.000
_cell.length_b   1.000
_cell.length_c   1.000
_cell.angle_alpha   90.00
_cell.angle_beta   90.00
_cell.angle_gamma   90.00
#
_symmetry.space_group_name_H-M   'P 1'
#
loop_
_entity.id
_entity.type
_entity.pdbx_description
1 polymer ?
#
loop_
_entity_poly.entity_id
_entity_poly.type
_entity_poly.pdbx_seq_one_letter_code
_entity_poly.pdbx_strand_id
1 'polypeptide(L)'
;MVFFNRYTRFFLLLCMSLWQYVQPMLGSMLIEPQTITYYLYIEDFAVSFIQIPTSNVSGSSTTIASSYLAGRAQIYDANNIPVGTCSASFLNMQTADGIFTDISNYLVADSGLIVTWFTPTTLINLELDSIINSMVTDCTVVATTKVGVNPFFNQTFNLIVSSDDSKIYFKFTRTGMIF
;
A
#
# COMPACT_ATOMS: atom_id res chain seq x y z
N MET A 1 6.27 -30.93 62.92
CA MET A 1 5.67 -30.60 61.61
C MET A 1 6.14 -29.21 61.18
N VAL A 2 7.43 -29.04 60.80
CA VAL A 2 8.03 -27.73 60.41
C VAL A 2 9.11 -27.94 59.33
N PHE A 3 8.79 -28.69 58.27
CA PHE A 3 9.72 -28.88 57.12
C PHE A 3 9.22 -28.23 55.82
N PHE A 4 8.02 -27.64 55.84
CA PHE A 4 7.36 -27.14 54.62
C PHE A 4 7.72 -25.68 54.25
N ASN A 5 8.49 -24.96 55.07
CA ASN A 5 8.68 -23.50 54.90
C ASN A 5 9.98 -23.11 54.15
N ARG A 6 10.99 -23.99 54.11
CA ARG A 6 12.27 -23.67 53.45
C ARG A 6 12.24 -23.85 51.93
N TYR A 7 11.55 -24.90 51.45
CA TYR A 7 11.46 -25.18 50.01
C TYR A 7 10.60 -24.17 49.26
N THR A 8 9.54 -23.65 49.89
CA THR A 8 8.64 -22.66 49.29
C THR A 8 9.35 -21.33 49.02
N ARG A 9 10.23 -20.90 49.93
CA ARG A 9 11.03 -19.68 49.74
C ARG A 9 12.02 -19.82 48.59
N PHE A 10 12.66 -20.98 48.47
CA PHE A 10 13.58 -21.25 47.38
C PHE A 10 12.87 -21.30 46.03
N PHE A 11 11.68 -21.92 45.99
CA PHE A 11 10.86 -21.98 44.77
C PHE A 11 10.39 -20.58 44.34
N LEU A 12 9.94 -19.74 45.27
CA LEU A 12 9.53 -18.36 44.96
C LEU A 12 10.68 -17.49 44.44
N LEU A 13 11.89 -17.64 45.00
CA LEU A 13 13.08 -16.93 44.52
C LEU A 13 13.52 -17.41 43.12
N LEU A 14 13.39 -18.71 42.85
CA LEU A 14 13.61 -19.27 41.52
C LEU A 14 12.58 -18.74 40.51
N CYS A 15 11.30 -18.66 40.89
CA CYS A 15 10.26 -18.09 40.04
C CYS A 15 10.49 -16.59 39.76
N MET A 16 10.91 -15.79 40.74
CA MET A 16 11.19 -14.36 40.53
C MET A 16 12.42 -14.12 39.64
N SER A 17 13.47 -14.93 39.78
CA SER A 17 14.64 -14.84 38.90
C SER A 17 14.30 -15.27 37.48
N LEU A 18 13.54 -16.37 37.30
CA LEU A 18 13.02 -16.76 35.99
C LEU A 18 12.08 -15.69 35.39
N TRP A 19 11.28 -15.02 36.20
CA TRP A 19 10.40 -13.93 35.75
C TRP A 19 11.19 -12.76 35.16
N GLN A 20 12.34 -12.41 35.74
CA GLN A 20 13.21 -11.35 35.22
C GLN A 20 13.83 -11.70 33.85
N TYR A 21 14.04 -12.99 33.56
CA TYR A 21 14.50 -13.45 32.23
C TYR A 21 13.35 -13.62 31.22
N VAL A 22 12.13 -13.94 31.68
CA VAL A 22 10.96 -14.12 30.81
C VAL A 22 10.38 -12.77 30.35
N GLN A 23 10.45 -11.72 31.16
CA GLN A 23 9.95 -10.37 30.80
C GLN A 23 10.51 -9.81 29.48
N PRO A 24 11.84 -9.81 29.22
CA PRO A 24 12.38 -9.33 27.95
C PRO A 24 12.04 -10.26 26.77
N MET A 25 11.83 -11.57 27.00
CA MET A 25 11.37 -12.47 25.95
C MET A 25 9.89 -12.25 25.59
N LEU A 26 9.00 -12.03 26.57
CA LEU A 26 7.60 -11.72 26.32
C LEU A 26 7.40 -10.30 25.75
N GLY A 27 8.22 -9.33 26.17
CA GLY A 27 8.18 -7.95 25.66
C GLY A 27 8.54 -7.82 24.18
N SER A 28 9.19 -8.83 23.59
CA SER A 28 9.50 -8.88 22.16
C SER A 28 8.37 -9.39 21.26
N MET A 29 7.24 -9.86 21.84
CA MET A 29 6.08 -10.33 21.06
C MET A 29 5.05 -9.23 20.73
N LEU A 30 5.24 -8.00 21.23
CA LEU A 30 4.52 -6.84 20.72
C LEU A 30 5.39 -6.20 19.63
N ILE A 31 5.36 -6.80 18.45
CA ILE A 31 5.93 -6.18 17.24
C ILE A 31 5.11 -4.91 17.00
N GLU A 32 5.71 -3.74 17.23
CA GLU A 32 5.06 -2.49 16.83
C GLU A 32 4.77 -2.53 15.33
N PRO A 33 3.58 -2.08 14.90
CA PRO A 33 3.22 -2.05 13.48
C PRO A 33 4.26 -1.27 12.68
N GLN A 34 5.02 -1.97 11.84
CA GLN A 34 5.97 -1.30 10.95
C GLN A 34 5.18 -0.50 9.91
N THR A 35 5.33 0.82 9.97
CA THR A 35 4.73 1.75 9.01
C THR A 35 5.79 2.22 8.02
N ILE A 36 5.44 2.21 6.73
CA ILE A 36 6.28 2.70 5.63
C ILE A 36 5.48 3.77 4.91
N THR A 37 6.08 4.93 4.66
CA THR A 37 5.42 6.03 3.96
C THR A 37 6.26 6.49 2.78
N TYR A 38 5.61 6.61 1.62
CA TYR A 38 6.17 7.21 0.42
C TYR A 38 5.26 8.35 -0.05
N TYR A 39 5.78 9.21 -0.93
CA TYR A 39 4.95 10.16 -1.66
C TYR A 39 5.44 10.38 -3.08
N LEU A 40 4.61 10.94 -3.94
CA LEU A 40 4.98 11.50 -5.23
C LEU A 40 4.49 12.94 -5.35
N TYR A 41 5.10 13.73 -6.23
CA TYR A 41 4.63 15.07 -6.57
C TYR A 41 3.53 14.99 -7.64
N ILE A 42 2.42 15.68 -7.39
CA ILE A 42 1.26 15.70 -8.29
C ILE A 42 1.64 16.30 -9.64
N GLU A 43 2.42 17.39 -9.65
CA GLU A 43 2.86 18.06 -10.88
C GLU A 43 3.66 17.11 -11.79
N ASP A 44 4.67 16.43 -11.24
CA ASP A 44 5.48 15.45 -11.98
C ASP A 44 4.60 14.34 -12.57
N PHE A 45 3.62 13.87 -11.80
CA PHE A 45 2.71 12.83 -12.24
C PHE A 45 1.76 13.31 -13.33
N ALA A 46 1.21 14.51 -13.21
CA ALA A 46 0.34 15.11 -14.21
C ALA A 46 1.06 15.32 -15.54
N VAL A 47 2.30 15.83 -15.51
CA VAL A 47 3.13 16.04 -16.70
C VAL A 47 3.55 14.72 -17.36
N SER A 48 3.61 13.64 -16.59
CA SER A 48 3.96 12.32 -17.11
C SER A 48 2.86 11.65 -17.94
N PHE A 49 1.65 12.20 -17.97
CA PHE A 49 0.52 11.56 -18.63
C PHE A 49 0.71 11.46 -20.15
N ILE A 50 0.51 10.24 -20.65
CA ILE A 50 0.36 9.96 -22.06
C ILE A 50 -1.05 9.44 -22.34
N GLN A 51 -1.62 9.86 -23.46
CA GLN A 51 -2.82 9.26 -24.00
C GLN A 51 -2.43 8.09 -24.90
N ILE A 52 -2.98 6.92 -24.62
CA ILE A 52 -2.79 5.72 -25.43
C ILE A 52 -4.00 5.62 -26.36
N PRO A 53 -3.78 5.55 -27.69
CA PRO A 53 -4.87 5.38 -28.64
C PRO A 53 -5.67 4.11 -28.33
N THR A 54 -6.98 4.27 -28.22
CA THR A 54 -7.92 3.15 -28.07
C THR A 54 -8.72 2.98 -29.35
N SER A 55 -9.08 1.73 -29.64
CA SER A 55 -10.00 1.39 -30.73
C SER A 55 -10.92 0.30 -30.26
N ASN A 56 -12.19 0.38 -30.65
CA ASN A 56 -13.11 -0.73 -30.42
C ASN A 56 -12.61 -1.97 -31.17
N VAL A 57 -12.64 -3.12 -30.50
CA VAL A 57 -12.42 -4.41 -31.15
C VAL A 57 -13.60 -4.65 -32.09
N SER A 58 -13.36 -5.26 -33.26
CA SER A 58 -14.40 -5.52 -34.27
C SER A 58 -15.58 -6.28 -33.66
N GLY A 59 -16.76 -5.64 -33.56
CA GLY A 59 -17.97 -6.21 -32.99
C GLY A 59 -18.97 -5.14 -32.53
N SER A 60 -20.17 -5.56 -32.11
CA SER A 60 -21.12 -4.69 -31.43
C SER A 60 -20.64 -4.43 -30.00
N SER A 61 -20.17 -3.21 -29.73
CA SER A 61 -19.78 -2.76 -28.40
C SER A 61 -20.87 -1.85 -27.83
N THR A 62 -21.15 -1.96 -26.53
CA THR A 62 -21.96 -0.97 -25.80
C THR A 62 -21.18 0.31 -25.51
N THR A 63 -19.86 0.29 -25.69
CA THR A 63 -18.96 1.43 -25.52
C THR A 63 -19.04 2.35 -26.74
N ILE A 64 -19.56 3.56 -26.51
CA ILE A 64 -19.72 4.63 -27.49
C ILE A 64 -18.37 5.31 -27.76
N ALA A 65 -17.61 5.59 -26.70
CA ALA A 65 -16.30 6.19 -26.76
C ALA A 65 -15.40 5.63 -25.66
N SER A 66 -14.09 5.61 -25.90
CA SER A 66 -13.11 5.23 -24.89
C SER A 66 -11.90 6.15 -24.95
N SER A 67 -11.22 6.28 -23.82
CA SER A 67 -9.88 6.83 -23.76
C SER A 67 -9.06 6.06 -22.75
N TYR A 68 -7.75 5.98 -22.98
CA TYR A 68 -6.83 5.37 -22.06
C TYR A 68 -5.68 6.33 -21.78
N LEU A 69 -5.49 6.68 -20.52
CA LEU A 69 -4.40 7.53 -20.04
C LEU A 69 -3.48 6.71 -19.15
N ALA A 70 -2.19 6.93 -19.24
CA ALA A 70 -1.21 6.31 -18.36
C ALA A 70 -0.20 7.36 -17.89
N GLY A 71 0.09 7.36 -16.59
CA GLY A 71 1.07 8.24 -15.97
C GLY A 71 2.07 7.44 -15.16
N ARG A 72 3.26 7.99 -14.99
CA ARG A 72 4.34 7.42 -14.18
C ARG A 72 5.21 8.52 -13.57
N ALA A 73 5.35 8.49 -12.26
CA ALA A 73 6.22 9.41 -11.53
C ALA A 73 7.13 8.67 -10.54
N GLN A 74 8.19 9.36 -10.14
CA GLN A 74 9.08 8.93 -9.06
C GLN A 74 8.34 9.00 -7.72
N ILE A 75 8.60 8.04 -6.83
CA ILE A 75 8.23 8.15 -5.41
C ILE A 75 9.45 8.47 -4.55
N TYR A 76 9.20 9.14 -3.44
CA TYR A 76 10.17 9.65 -2.51
C TYR A 76 9.90 9.16 -1.10
N ASP A 77 10.95 9.02 -0.29
CA ASP A 77 10.86 8.77 1.14
C ASP A 77 10.70 10.08 1.94
N ALA A 78 10.63 9.97 3.28
CA ALA A 78 10.53 11.11 4.18
C ALA A 78 11.72 12.10 4.09
N ASN A 79 12.86 11.66 3.56
CA ASN A 79 14.07 12.48 3.38
C ASN A 79 14.13 13.11 1.98
N ASN A 80 13.05 13.00 1.18
CA ASN A 80 12.99 13.45 -0.22
C ASN A 80 14.03 12.75 -1.10
N ILE A 81 14.38 11.50 -0.76
CA ILE A 81 15.23 10.66 -1.58
C ILE A 81 14.35 9.86 -2.55
N PRO A 82 14.65 9.85 -3.86
CA PRO A 82 13.98 8.98 -4.83
C PRO A 82 14.17 7.51 -4.44
N VAL A 83 13.08 6.75 -4.30
CA VAL A 83 13.12 5.35 -3.82
C VAL A 83 12.22 4.39 -4.62
N GLY A 84 11.89 4.75 -5.85
CA GLY A 84 11.13 3.90 -6.76
C GLY A 84 10.15 4.67 -7.63
N THR A 85 9.13 3.99 -8.15
CA THR A 85 8.15 4.61 -9.05
C THR A 85 6.72 4.22 -8.72
N CYS A 86 5.80 5.12 -8.98
CA CYS A 86 4.37 4.84 -9.05
C CYS A 86 3.90 5.05 -10.49
N SER A 87 3.00 4.20 -10.96
CA SER A 87 2.33 4.32 -12.24
C SER A 87 0.84 4.11 -12.02
N ALA A 88 0.02 4.84 -12.75
CA ALA A 88 -1.41 4.55 -12.81
C ALA A 88 -1.91 4.65 -14.24
N SER A 89 -2.95 3.87 -14.53
CA SER A 89 -3.63 3.90 -15.80
C SER A 89 -5.12 4.04 -15.62
N PHE A 90 -5.73 4.88 -16.46
CA PHE A 90 -7.11 5.33 -16.37
C PHE A 90 -7.81 4.91 -17.66
N LEU A 91 -8.63 3.88 -17.57
CA LEU A 91 -9.47 3.42 -18.66
C LEU A 91 -10.84 4.04 -18.52
N ASN A 92 -11.16 4.97 -19.41
CA ASN A 92 -12.48 5.60 -19.46
C ASN A 92 -13.30 4.95 -20.56
N MET A 93 -14.52 4.52 -20.22
CA MET A 93 -15.48 3.93 -21.16
C MET A 93 -16.81 4.65 -21.03
N GLN A 94 -17.28 5.24 -22.13
CA GLN A 94 -18.59 5.85 -22.22
C GLN A 94 -19.59 4.84 -22.79
N THR A 95 -20.71 4.64 -22.11
CA THR A 95 -21.87 3.89 -22.59
C THR A 95 -23.11 4.79 -22.62
N ALA A 96 -24.28 4.23 -22.95
CA ALA A 96 -25.55 4.95 -22.84
C ALA A 96 -25.91 5.31 -21.38
N ASP A 97 -25.36 4.58 -20.41
CA ASP A 97 -25.65 4.76 -18.97
C ASP A 97 -24.71 5.77 -18.28
N GLY A 98 -23.61 6.16 -18.95
CA GLY A 98 -22.67 7.18 -18.46
C GLY A 98 -21.20 6.85 -18.74
N ILE A 99 -20.30 7.45 -17.97
CA ILE A 99 -18.84 7.27 -18.08
C ILE A 99 -18.35 6.43 -16.89
N PHE A 100 -17.69 5.32 -17.20
CA PHE A 100 -17.04 4.43 -16.25
C PHE A 100 -15.54 4.62 -16.32
N THR A 101 -14.87 4.75 -15.18
CA THR A 101 -13.42 4.93 -15.10
C THR A 101 -12.79 3.83 -14.25
N ASP A 102 -11.99 2.97 -14.86
CA ASP A 102 -11.20 2.00 -14.12
C ASP A 102 -9.80 2.55 -13.90
N ILE A 103 -9.41 2.69 -12.64
CA ILE A 103 -8.07 3.15 -12.25
C ILE A 103 -7.28 1.96 -11.74
N SER A 104 -6.19 1.65 -12.43
CA SER A 104 -5.23 0.63 -12.03
C SER A 104 -3.96 1.31 -11.55
N ASN A 105 -3.53 1.01 -10.33
CA ASN A 105 -2.34 1.60 -9.71
C ASN A 105 -1.26 0.54 -9.51
N TYR A 106 -0.02 0.97 -9.66
CA TYR A 106 1.17 0.17 -9.48
C TYR A 106 2.25 0.98 -8.76
N LEU A 107 2.82 0.44 -7.70
CA LEU A 107 3.94 1.06 -6.98
C LEU A 107 5.05 0.04 -6.81
N VAL A 108 6.27 0.47 -7.12
CA VAL A 108 7.51 -0.30 -6.96
C VAL A 108 8.50 0.56 -6.20
N ALA A 109 8.86 0.13 -5.00
CA ALA A 109 9.96 0.72 -4.24
C ALA A 109 11.24 -0.09 -4.41
N ASP A 110 12.39 0.57 -4.35
CA ASP A 110 13.72 -0.04 -4.48
C ASP A 110 14.03 -1.03 -3.34
N SER A 111 13.29 -0.93 -2.23
CA SER A 111 13.30 -1.87 -1.12
C SER A 111 12.76 -3.27 -1.48
N GLY A 112 12.11 -3.40 -2.65
CA GLY A 112 11.43 -4.62 -3.10
C GLY A 112 9.93 -4.64 -2.80
N LEU A 113 9.37 -3.56 -2.21
CA LEU A 113 7.93 -3.45 -2.02
C LEU A 113 7.27 -3.18 -3.39
N ILE A 114 6.51 -4.16 -3.87
CA ILE A 114 5.78 -4.10 -5.14
C ILE A 114 4.31 -4.36 -4.83
N VAL A 115 3.45 -3.40 -5.15
CA VAL A 115 2.01 -3.48 -4.90
C VAL A 115 1.20 -2.99 -6.10
N THR A 116 0.05 -3.62 -6.30
CA THR A 116 -0.98 -3.24 -7.28
C THR A 116 -2.31 -3.12 -6.58
N TRP A 117 -3.10 -2.10 -6.92
CA TRP A 117 -4.47 -1.98 -6.43
C TRP A 117 -5.34 -1.26 -7.46
N PHE A 118 -6.64 -1.54 -7.42
CA PHE A 118 -7.64 -0.84 -8.22
C PHE A 118 -8.32 0.21 -7.36
N THR A 119 -8.54 1.40 -7.92
CA THR A 119 -9.40 2.40 -7.30
C THR A 119 -10.75 2.35 -8.01
N PRO A 120 -11.80 1.80 -7.38
CA PRO A 120 -13.13 1.80 -7.98
C PRO A 120 -13.63 3.25 -8.04
N THR A 121 -14.00 3.70 -9.24
CA THR A 121 -14.70 4.98 -9.39
C THR A 121 -16.20 4.73 -9.55
N THR A 122 -17.01 5.70 -9.12
CA THR A 122 -18.45 5.73 -9.41
C THR A 122 -18.69 6.33 -10.80
N LEU A 123 -19.94 6.56 -11.21
CA LEU A 123 -20.23 7.41 -12.36
C LEU A 123 -19.78 8.85 -12.02
N ILE A 124 -18.70 9.33 -12.62
CA ILE A 124 -18.17 10.67 -12.33
C ILE A 124 -17.78 11.36 -13.64
N ASN A 125 -18.06 12.66 -13.71
CA ASN A 125 -17.60 13.54 -14.77
C ASN A 125 -16.22 14.08 -14.35
N LEU A 126 -15.14 13.37 -14.67
CA LEU A 126 -13.82 13.65 -14.09
C LEU A 126 -12.98 14.59 -14.96
N GLU A 127 -12.66 15.75 -14.40
CA GLU A 127 -11.49 16.55 -14.82
C GLU A 127 -10.20 15.91 -14.27
N LEU A 128 -9.06 16.10 -14.93
CA LEU A 128 -7.79 15.44 -14.56
C LEU A 128 -7.39 15.67 -13.09
N ASP A 129 -7.63 16.88 -12.56
CA ASP A 129 -7.37 17.20 -11.15
C ASP A 129 -8.29 16.40 -10.21
N SER A 130 -9.54 16.18 -10.62
CA SER A 130 -10.46 15.31 -9.88
C SER A 130 -10.01 13.84 -9.96
N ILE A 131 -9.40 13.41 -11.06
CA ILE A 131 -8.86 12.06 -11.22
C ILE A 131 -7.71 11.82 -10.26
N ILE A 132 -6.73 12.73 -10.23
CA ILE A 132 -5.54 12.63 -9.37
C ILE A 132 -5.96 12.57 -7.90
N ASN A 133 -6.89 13.43 -7.49
CA ASN A 133 -7.40 13.43 -6.12
C ASN A 133 -8.37 12.27 -5.82
N SER A 134 -8.98 11.64 -6.83
CA SER A 134 -9.80 10.44 -6.62
C SER A 134 -8.98 9.17 -6.35
N MET A 135 -7.66 9.21 -6.55
CA MET A 135 -6.77 8.07 -6.24
C MET A 135 -6.67 7.79 -4.72
N VAL A 136 -7.22 8.67 -3.89
CA VAL A 136 -7.37 8.50 -2.44
C VAL A 136 -8.21 7.28 -2.14
N THR A 137 -7.62 6.29 -1.47
CA THR A 137 -8.25 4.99 -1.20
C THR A 137 -7.69 4.39 0.08
N ASP A 138 -8.48 3.56 0.76
CA ASP A 138 -8.04 2.66 1.83
C ASP A 138 -8.26 1.22 1.36
N CYS A 139 -7.19 0.44 1.25
CA CYS A 139 -7.26 -0.92 0.74
C CYS A 139 -6.21 -1.86 1.37
N THR A 140 -6.55 -3.14 1.41
CA THR A 140 -5.57 -4.18 1.78
C THR A 140 -4.82 -4.64 0.55
N VAL A 141 -3.49 -4.57 0.58
CA VAL A 141 -2.61 -5.00 -0.51
C VAL A 141 -1.67 -6.10 -0.04
N VAL A 142 -1.38 -7.04 -0.93
CA VAL A 142 -0.42 -8.13 -0.69
C VAL A 142 0.78 -7.94 -1.60
N ALA A 143 1.98 -7.95 -1.02
CA ALA A 143 3.23 -7.94 -1.78
C ALA A 143 3.49 -9.34 -2.36
N THR A 144 2.97 -9.58 -3.57
CA THR A 144 2.97 -10.92 -4.20
C THR A 144 4.17 -11.17 -5.12
N THR A 145 5.02 -10.17 -5.35
CA THR A 145 6.17 -10.31 -6.27
C THR A 145 7.46 -10.54 -5.50
N LYS A 146 8.16 -11.64 -5.80
CA LYS A 146 9.48 -11.95 -5.24
C LYS A 146 10.58 -11.53 -6.22
N VAL A 147 11.38 -10.53 -5.84
CA VAL A 147 12.61 -10.15 -6.55
C VAL A 147 13.78 -10.33 -5.59
N GLY A 148 14.71 -11.24 -5.91
CA GLY A 148 15.87 -11.52 -5.06
C GLY A 148 15.49 -11.89 -3.61
N VAL A 149 16.28 -11.39 -2.66
CA VAL A 149 15.96 -11.42 -1.22
C VAL A 149 15.00 -10.25 -0.94
N ASN A 150 13.70 -10.50 -1.05
CA ASN A 150 12.65 -9.49 -0.81
C ASN A 150 12.09 -9.63 0.62
N PRO A 151 12.30 -8.66 1.52
CA PRO A 151 11.79 -8.72 2.89
C PRO A 151 10.27 -8.50 2.99
N PHE A 152 9.57 -8.20 1.89
CA PHE A 152 8.13 -7.93 1.86
C PHE A 152 7.30 -9.04 1.23
N PHE A 153 7.93 -10.04 0.59
CA PHE A 153 7.19 -11.09 -0.11
C PHE A 153 6.20 -11.82 0.82
N ASN A 154 4.96 -12.01 0.35
CA ASN A 154 3.83 -12.59 1.10
C ASN A 154 3.37 -11.81 2.33
N GLN A 155 3.79 -10.55 2.50
CA GLN A 155 3.26 -9.70 3.55
C GLN A 155 2.02 -8.93 3.08
N THR A 156 1.09 -8.77 4.01
CA THR A 156 -0.12 -8.00 3.84
C THR A 156 0.06 -6.63 4.49
N PHE A 157 -0.43 -5.60 3.81
CA PHE A 157 -0.42 -4.23 4.31
C PHE A 157 -1.81 -3.63 4.20
N ASN A 158 -2.18 -2.80 5.17
CA ASN A 158 -3.18 -1.77 4.93
C ASN A 158 -2.49 -0.60 4.24
N LEU A 159 -2.95 -0.26 3.04
CA LEU A 159 -2.51 0.89 2.26
C LEU A 159 -3.56 1.98 2.36
N ILE A 160 -3.14 3.13 2.88
CA ILE A 160 -3.91 4.36 2.83
C ILE A 160 -3.23 5.30 1.83
N VAL A 161 -3.94 5.60 0.75
CA VAL A 161 -3.58 6.63 -0.22
C VAL A 161 -4.32 7.91 0.14
N SER A 162 -3.59 9.00 0.28
CA SER A 162 -4.14 10.33 0.61
C SER A 162 -3.42 11.40 -0.21
N SER A 163 -3.99 12.60 -0.33
CA SER A 163 -3.34 13.71 -1.04
C SER A 163 -3.44 15.02 -0.27
N ASP A 164 -2.52 15.92 -0.58
CA ASP A 164 -2.64 17.38 -0.37
C ASP A 164 -2.55 18.10 -1.73
N ASP A 165 -2.46 19.43 -1.72
CA ASP A 165 -2.39 20.26 -2.94
C ASP A 165 -1.15 19.99 -3.82
N SER A 166 -0.13 19.31 -3.29
CA SER A 166 1.17 19.11 -3.92
C SER A 166 1.58 17.66 -4.10
N LYS A 167 1.09 16.76 -3.24
CA LYS A 167 1.61 15.39 -3.10
C LYS A 167 0.50 14.37 -2.92
N ILE A 168 0.76 13.17 -3.45
CA ILE A 168 0.03 11.95 -3.10
C ILE A 168 0.91 11.13 -2.17
N TYR A 169 0.36 10.71 -1.03
CA TYR A 169 1.02 9.91 -0.01
C TYR A 169 0.52 8.46 -0.03
N PHE A 170 1.44 7.53 0.15
CA PHE A 170 1.19 6.09 0.24
C PHE A 170 1.66 5.60 1.61
N LYS A 171 0.73 5.38 2.53
CA LYS A 171 1.02 4.88 3.88
C LYS A 171 0.70 3.40 3.97
N PHE A 172 1.73 2.58 4.11
CA PHE A 172 1.63 1.15 4.33
C PHE A 172 1.77 0.84 5.80
N THR A 173 0.79 0.14 6.36
CA THR A 173 0.85 -0.41 7.73
C THR A 173 0.81 -1.92 7.62
N ARG A 174 1.86 -2.62 8.05
CA ARG A 174 1.89 -4.09 7.99
C ARG A 174 0.76 -4.67 8.84
N THR A 175 -0.05 -5.57 8.26
CA THR A 175 -1.16 -6.24 8.93
C THR A 175 -0.92 -7.76 8.90
N GLY A 176 -0.43 -8.33 10.00
CA GLY A 176 -0.21 -9.79 10.14
C GLY A 176 1.08 -10.19 10.86
N MET A 177 1.22 -11.49 11.14
CA MET A 177 2.45 -12.06 11.73
C MET A 177 3.58 -12.16 10.70
N ILE A 178 4.78 -11.79 11.10
CA ILE A 178 6.02 -12.00 10.33
C ILE A 178 6.34 -13.50 10.41
N PHE A 179 6.47 -14.18 9.26
CA PHE A 179 6.96 -15.56 9.17
C PHE A 179 8.46 -15.59 8.90
#